data_AF-Q2IP97-F1
#
_entry.id   AF-Q2IP97-F1
#
_cell.length_a   1.000
_cell.length_b   1.000
_cell.length_c   1.000
_cell.angle_alpha   90.00
_cell.angle_beta   90.00
_cell.angle_gamma   90.00
#
_symmetry.space_group_name_H-M   'P 1'
#
loop_
_entity.id
_entity.type
_entity.pdbx_description
1 polymer ?
#
loop_
_entity_poly.entity_id
_entity_poly.type
_entity_poly.pdbx_seq_one_letter_code
_entity_poly.pdbx_strand_id
1 'polypeptide(L)'
;MMRWNRWGMAAGLAAALAFAGQAMAQGAGGSGGNTGSGQPAGSGSTGAASGSSGSMGSGSTGGSMGSDSGSAGSTTRGSDTGSAATGSTATGSTGSAGSSASAAGSAKVSKDLDEGLQKLHAANLSEVQMGEMGVQHAQNEQVKQFAQRMVDDHRKADEQLTQTSQQMGIDLNGSAFQKEQTKAQKRMDKLTAKTGAAFDKAYMADMVEDHRKDTREVGALAKKARQGQHQELASFLEQTHSTLQGHLKEAQQTQKALSGSTRQARKPRGTSGAGSTGTGSSGSMGGSSGSPDTGTGGGGGH
;
A
#
# COMPACT_ATOMS: atom_id res chain seq x y z
N MET A 1 -19.35 49.10 12.17
CA MET A 1 -19.52 49.48 10.75
C MET A 1 -18.21 50.05 10.25
N MET A 2 -17.50 49.34 9.37
CA MET A 2 -16.82 49.89 8.20
C MET A 2 -16.34 48.70 7.37
N ARG A 3 -16.46 48.82 6.07
CA ARG A 3 -16.53 47.76 5.06
C ARG A 3 -15.56 48.16 3.94
N TRP A 4 -15.04 47.15 3.21
CA TRP A 4 -14.46 47.17 1.83
C TRP A 4 -12.93 47.19 1.75
N ASN A 5 -12.22 46.51 0.82
CA ASN A 5 -12.44 45.94 -0.53
C ASN A 5 -11.68 44.59 -0.66
N ARG A 6 -12.05 43.51 -1.39
CA ARG A 6 -12.39 43.25 -2.82
C ARG A 6 -11.31 43.60 -3.87
N TRP A 7 -10.46 42.62 -4.19
CA TRP A 7 -9.74 42.37 -5.47
C TRP A 7 -9.59 40.84 -5.57
N GLY A 8 -9.73 40.10 -6.67
CA GLY A 8 -10.03 40.35 -8.07
C GLY A 8 -10.19 38.96 -8.75
N MET A 9 -11.09 38.86 -9.72
CA MET A 9 -11.36 37.68 -10.55
C MET A 9 -10.18 37.33 -11.46
N ALA A 10 -9.96 36.05 -11.78
CA ALA A 10 -10.04 35.52 -13.16
C ALA A 10 -9.57 34.06 -13.31
N ALA A 11 -10.36 33.32 -14.11
CA ALA A 11 -10.02 32.16 -14.95
C ALA A 11 -9.55 30.85 -14.26
N GLY A 12 -10.11 29.67 -14.55
CA GLY A 12 -11.08 29.32 -15.57
C GLY A 12 -11.39 27.82 -15.58
N LEU A 13 -12.36 27.48 -16.44
CA LEU A 13 -12.69 26.15 -16.96
C LEU A 13 -13.31 25.14 -15.98
N ALA A 14 -14.64 25.22 -15.92
CA ALA A 14 -15.49 24.07 -15.73
C ALA A 14 -15.25 23.04 -16.84
N ALA A 15 -14.87 21.82 -16.47
CA ALA A 15 -15.06 20.63 -17.27
C ALA A 15 -15.96 19.68 -16.48
N ALA A 16 -17.20 19.59 -16.94
CA ALA A 16 -18.19 18.64 -16.49
C ALA A 16 -17.76 17.21 -16.87
N LEU A 17 -17.72 16.30 -15.91
CA LEU A 17 -17.74 14.87 -16.16
C LEU A 17 -19.04 14.32 -15.58
N ALA A 18 -20.04 14.24 -16.45
CA ALA A 18 -21.23 13.45 -16.24
C ALA A 18 -20.83 11.97 -16.27
N PHE A 19 -20.89 11.29 -15.12
CA PHE A 19 -20.87 9.84 -15.08
C PHE A 19 -22.33 9.36 -15.19
N ALA A 20 -22.79 9.16 -16.42
CA ALA A 20 -24.02 8.44 -16.67
C ALA A 20 -23.77 6.96 -16.36
N GLY A 21 -24.47 6.46 -15.35
CA GLY A 21 -24.55 5.03 -15.09
C GLY A 21 -25.32 4.34 -16.21
N GLN A 22 -24.90 3.11 -16.54
CA GLN A 22 -25.81 2.11 -17.05
C GLN A 22 -25.36 0.74 -16.56
N ALA A 23 -26.01 0.29 -15.49
CA ALA A 23 -26.15 -1.12 -15.20
C ALA A 23 -27.20 -1.70 -16.15
N MET A 24 -26.87 -2.78 -16.85
CA MET A 24 -27.86 -3.81 -17.20
C MET A 24 -27.17 -5.18 -17.20
N ALA A 25 -27.68 -6.02 -16.32
CA ALA A 25 -27.47 -7.47 -16.30
C ALA A 25 -28.70 -8.17 -16.90
N GLN A 26 -28.50 -9.44 -17.26
CA GLN A 26 -29.45 -10.46 -17.76
C GLN A 26 -29.62 -10.47 -19.29
N GLY A 27 -29.59 -11.60 -20.00
CA GLY A 27 -29.46 -13.01 -19.65
C GLY A 27 -29.61 -13.89 -20.90
N ALA A 28 -29.16 -15.15 -20.77
CA ALA A 28 -29.59 -16.38 -21.47
C ALA A 28 -29.74 -16.45 -23.00
N GLY A 29 -28.96 -17.38 -23.60
CA GLY A 29 -29.48 -18.47 -24.45
C GLY A 29 -29.65 -18.20 -25.94
N GLY A 30 -29.09 -19.07 -26.79
CA GLY A 30 -29.48 -19.12 -28.21
C GLY A 30 -28.49 -19.77 -29.15
N SER A 31 -28.70 -21.06 -29.40
CA SER A 31 -28.07 -21.94 -30.40
C SER A 31 -28.12 -21.45 -31.86
N GLY A 32 -27.07 -21.77 -32.63
CA GLY A 32 -27.24 -22.30 -34.00
C GLY A 32 -26.52 -21.56 -35.13
N GLY A 33 -25.86 -22.34 -36.01
CA GLY A 33 -25.81 -22.01 -37.44
C GLY A 33 -24.44 -21.84 -38.10
N ASN A 34 -23.89 -22.98 -38.53
CA ASN A 34 -22.81 -23.16 -39.50
C ASN A 34 -23.07 -22.50 -40.88
N THR A 35 -22.05 -21.84 -41.46
CA THR A 35 -21.64 -21.78 -42.89
C THR A 35 -20.44 -20.81 -42.96
N GLY A 36 -19.32 -20.98 -43.65
CA GLY A 36 -18.86 -21.94 -44.64
C GLY A 36 -17.70 -21.27 -45.41
N SER A 37 -16.66 -22.06 -45.68
CA SER A 37 -15.69 -21.95 -46.81
C SER A 37 -14.86 -20.66 -47.03
N GLY A 38 -13.53 -20.82 -47.04
CA GLY A 38 -12.63 -19.87 -47.70
C GLY A 38 -11.13 -20.01 -47.41
N GLN A 39 -10.53 -21.17 -47.71
CA GLN A 39 -9.08 -21.31 -47.91
C GLN A 39 -8.78 -21.10 -49.42
N PRO A 40 -7.63 -20.54 -49.82
CA PRO A 40 -6.41 -21.33 -50.06
C PRO A 40 -5.15 -20.66 -49.44
N ALA A 41 -4.16 -21.40 -48.91
CA ALA A 41 -2.98 -21.98 -49.60
C ALA A 41 -2.17 -20.92 -50.39
N GLY A 42 -0.85 -20.73 -50.23
CA GLY A 42 0.19 -21.44 -49.50
C GLY A 42 1.57 -20.94 -50.01
N SER A 43 2.64 -21.54 -49.48
CA SER A 43 4.06 -21.42 -49.88
C SER A 43 4.84 -20.25 -49.25
N GLY A 44 5.97 -20.41 -48.56
CA GLY A 44 6.74 -21.63 -48.26
C GLY A 44 8.21 -21.29 -47.98
N SER A 45 8.78 -21.95 -46.95
CA SER A 45 10.20 -22.29 -46.74
C SER A 45 11.18 -21.12 -46.47
N THR A 46 12.22 -21.19 -45.63
CA THR A 46 13.17 -22.25 -45.20
C THR A 46 13.76 -21.83 -43.83
N GLY A 47 13.88 -22.69 -42.82
CA GLY A 47 15.06 -23.51 -42.47
C GLY A 47 15.39 -23.25 -40.97
N ALA A 48 15.12 -24.17 -40.03
CA ALA A 48 15.94 -25.31 -39.59
C ALA A 48 17.27 -24.90 -38.93
N ALA A 49 17.83 -25.56 -37.90
CA ALA A 49 17.44 -26.48 -36.84
C ALA A 49 18.78 -26.92 -36.20
N SER A 50 18.84 -27.09 -34.87
CA SER A 50 19.72 -28.04 -34.12
C SER A 50 19.54 -27.76 -32.62
N GLY A 51 19.29 -28.69 -31.69
CA GLY A 51 19.28 -30.15 -31.75
C GLY A 51 19.89 -30.74 -30.46
N SER A 52 19.31 -31.85 -29.98
CA SER A 52 19.71 -32.77 -28.86
C SER A 52 19.29 -32.35 -27.45
N SER A 53 18.37 -33.00 -26.71
CA SER A 53 18.02 -34.42 -26.46
C SER A 53 18.95 -35.19 -25.51
N GLY A 54 18.35 -35.80 -24.48
CA GLY A 54 18.95 -36.72 -23.50
C GLY A 54 17.84 -37.32 -22.61
N SER A 55 17.80 -38.65 -22.53
CA SER A 55 16.68 -39.51 -22.08
C SER A 55 17.20 -40.61 -21.14
N MET A 56 16.29 -41.23 -20.37
CA MET A 56 16.25 -42.64 -19.89
C MET A 56 16.50 -43.00 -18.40
N GLY A 57 15.62 -43.90 -17.90
CA GLY A 57 15.82 -44.91 -16.84
C GLY A 57 15.04 -44.64 -15.53
N SER A 58 13.94 -45.28 -15.11
CA SER A 58 13.48 -46.70 -15.03
C SER A 58 14.14 -47.55 -13.92
N GLY A 59 13.34 -48.07 -12.97
CA GLY A 59 13.72 -49.12 -12.01
C GLY A 59 12.76 -49.29 -10.82
N SER A 60 12.13 -50.46 -10.71
CA SER A 60 11.00 -50.87 -9.83
C SER A 60 11.46 -51.68 -8.59
N THR A 61 10.58 -51.80 -7.56
CA THR A 61 10.33 -52.96 -6.62
C THR A 61 9.65 -52.43 -5.34
N GLY A 62 8.67 -53.03 -4.65
CA GLY A 62 7.87 -54.25 -4.79
C GLY A 62 7.00 -54.48 -3.52
N GLY A 63 5.78 -55.04 -3.69
CA GLY A 63 4.93 -55.83 -2.74
C GLY A 63 4.39 -55.17 -1.44
N SER A 64 3.35 -55.66 -0.75
CA SER A 64 2.18 -56.55 -0.94
C SER A 64 1.46 -56.65 0.44
N MET A 65 0.25 -57.24 0.48
CA MET A 65 -0.62 -57.61 1.66
C MET A 65 -1.53 -56.47 2.16
N GLY A 66 -2.87 -56.53 2.12
CA GLY A 66 -3.84 -57.58 2.56
C GLY A 66 -4.57 -57.01 3.81
N SER A 67 -5.87 -57.14 4.12
CA SER A 67 -7.01 -57.92 3.62
C SER A 67 -8.29 -57.39 4.32
N ASP A 68 -9.48 -57.76 3.79
CA ASP A 68 -10.77 -57.98 4.51
C ASP A 68 -11.52 -56.79 5.14
N SER A 69 -12.87 -56.70 5.22
CA SER A 69 -13.99 -57.58 4.84
C SER A 69 -15.31 -56.82 5.06
N GLY A 70 -16.28 -56.99 4.15
CA GLY A 70 -17.74 -57.13 4.39
C GLY A 70 -18.54 -55.94 4.96
N SER A 71 -19.86 -55.80 4.76
CA SER A 71 -20.88 -56.59 4.07
C SER A 71 -22.22 -55.82 4.11
N ALA A 72 -23.02 -55.96 3.04
CA ALA A 72 -24.50 -55.94 2.91
C ALA A 72 -25.35 -54.89 3.69
N GLY A 73 -26.31 -54.16 3.12
CA GLY A 73 -27.27 -54.51 2.07
C GLY A 73 -28.50 -55.22 2.67
N SER A 74 -29.66 -54.57 2.75
CA SER A 74 -30.98 -55.16 2.41
C SER A 74 -32.15 -54.21 2.70
N THR A 75 -33.03 -54.12 1.73
CA THR A 75 -34.40 -53.58 1.77
C THR A 75 -35.32 -54.43 2.65
N THR A 76 -36.39 -53.85 3.22
CA THR A 76 -37.76 -54.37 3.11
C THR A 76 -38.80 -53.43 3.73
N ARG A 77 -40.00 -53.59 3.19
CA ARG A 77 -41.25 -52.81 3.24
C ARG A 77 -42.22 -53.53 4.19
N GLY A 78 -43.09 -52.82 4.90
CA GLY A 78 -44.16 -53.48 5.66
C GLY A 78 -44.99 -52.51 6.50
N SER A 79 -46.18 -52.21 6.01
CA SER A 79 -47.28 -51.46 6.61
C SER A 79 -47.89 -52.21 7.81
N ASP A 80 -48.50 -51.50 8.77
CA ASP A 80 -49.96 -51.54 9.04
C ASP A 80 -50.34 -50.94 10.42
N THR A 81 -51.35 -50.05 10.36
CA THR A 81 -52.53 -49.88 11.23
C THR A 81 -52.42 -50.16 12.75
N GLY A 82 -52.95 -49.39 13.70
CA GLY A 82 -53.92 -48.31 13.70
C GLY A 82 -54.60 -48.21 15.09
N SER A 83 -55.07 -47.00 15.40
CA SER A 83 -56.24 -46.66 16.25
C SER A 83 -56.19 -46.66 17.79
N ALA A 84 -56.53 -45.45 18.30
CA ALA A 84 -57.43 -45.10 19.41
C ALA A 84 -56.94 -45.17 20.87
N ALA A 85 -56.87 -44.00 21.53
CA ALA A 85 -57.81 -43.60 22.59
C ALA A 85 -57.37 -42.30 23.33
N THR A 86 -58.20 -41.26 23.17
CA THR A 86 -58.75 -40.33 24.18
C THR A 86 -57.92 -39.87 25.40
N GLY A 87 -57.83 -38.54 25.58
CA GLY A 87 -57.51 -37.92 26.87
C GLY A 87 -57.30 -36.40 26.78
N SER A 88 -58.28 -35.63 27.24
CA SER A 88 -58.27 -34.16 27.30
C SER A 88 -57.32 -33.59 28.37
N THR A 89 -56.95 -32.32 28.15
CA THR A 89 -56.50 -31.28 29.10
C THR A 89 -55.13 -31.42 29.78
N ALA A 90 -54.18 -30.54 29.40
CA ALA A 90 -53.42 -29.72 30.34
C ALA A 90 -52.67 -28.56 29.64
N THR A 91 -52.89 -27.36 30.18
CA THR A 91 -52.19 -26.10 29.95
C THR A 91 -50.68 -26.22 30.12
N GLY A 92 -49.90 -25.65 29.20
CA GLY A 92 -48.44 -25.55 29.32
C GLY A 92 -47.85 -24.54 28.36
N SER A 93 -47.68 -23.31 28.85
CA SER A 93 -46.95 -22.23 28.19
C SER A 93 -45.48 -22.62 27.99
N THR A 94 -45.04 -22.81 26.75
CA THR A 94 -43.61 -22.85 26.40
C THR A 94 -43.26 -21.56 25.68
N GLY A 95 -42.66 -20.65 26.44
CA GLY A 95 -42.11 -19.39 25.94
C GLY A 95 -41.08 -19.66 24.85
N SER A 96 -41.35 -19.12 23.67
CA SER A 96 -40.34 -18.91 22.64
C SER A 96 -39.31 -17.96 23.23
N ALA A 97 -38.15 -18.49 23.61
CA ALA A 97 -36.98 -17.71 23.94
C ALA A 97 -36.53 -17.01 22.66
N GLY A 98 -37.13 -15.85 22.38
CA GLY A 98 -36.60 -14.90 21.44
C GLY A 98 -35.18 -14.60 21.88
N SER A 99 -34.20 -15.03 21.09
CA SER A 99 -32.86 -14.49 21.15
C SER A 99 -33.00 -12.99 20.88
N SER A 100 -33.14 -12.22 21.95
CA SER A 100 -32.83 -10.82 21.93
C SER A 100 -31.34 -10.75 21.64
N ALA A 101 -31.01 -10.61 20.35
CA ALA A 101 -29.80 -9.92 19.98
C ALA A 101 -29.88 -8.59 20.72
N SER A 102 -29.18 -8.52 21.85
CA SER A 102 -28.94 -7.27 22.54
C SER A 102 -28.25 -6.42 21.49
N ALA A 103 -29.00 -5.52 20.86
CA ALA A 103 -28.43 -4.32 20.29
C ALA A 103 -27.80 -3.61 21.49
N ALA A 104 -26.57 -4.00 21.81
CA ALA A 104 -25.71 -3.27 22.70
C ALA A 104 -25.73 -1.86 22.13
N GLY A 105 -26.43 -0.95 22.81
CA GLY A 105 -26.51 0.42 22.38
C GLY A 105 -25.08 0.89 22.23
N SER A 106 -24.64 1.13 20.99
CA SER A 106 -23.32 1.65 20.71
C SER A 106 -23.11 2.84 21.64
N ALA A 107 -22.17 2.73 22.57
CA ALA A 107 -21.84 3.81 23.47
C ALA A 107 -21.65 5.08 22.62
N LYS A 108 -22.16 6.22 23.05
CA LYS A 108 -22.05 7.43 22.22
C LYS A 108 -20.57 7.75 22.04
N VAL A 109 -20.13 7.81 20.78
CA VAL A 109 -18.75 8.18 20.42
C VAL A 109 -18.43 9.55 21.00
N SER A 110 -17.29 9.65 21.70
CA SER A 110 -16.83 10.93 22.25
C SER A 110 -16.51 11.93 21.14
N LYS A 111 -16.71 13.23 21.40
CA LYS A 111 -16.44 14.29 20.42
C LYS A 111 -15.00 14.23 19.88
N ASP A 112 -14.04 13.94 20.74
CA ASP A 112 -12.64 13.80 20.33
C ASP A 112 -12.39 12.61 19.39
N LEU A 113 -13.08 11.49 19.63
CA LEU A 113 -12.96 10.31 18.78
C LEU A 113 -13.63 10.59 17.43
N ASP A 114 -14.82 11.20 17.44
CA ASP A 114 -15.53 11.63 16.23
C ASP A 114 -14.68 12.57 15.35
N GLU A 115 -14.17 13.66 15.93
CA GLU A 115 -13.27 14.59 15.22
C GLU A 115 -11.98 13.91 14.77
N GLY A 116 -11.48 12.94 15.52
CA GLY A 116 -10.31 12.15 15.16
C GLY A 116 -10.53 11.28 13.93
N LEU A 117 -11.69 10.62 13.84
CA LEU A 117 -12.06 9.81 12.68
C LEU A 117 -12.28 10.67 11.43
N GLN A 118 -12.91 11.85 11.58
CA GLN A 118 -13.02 12.84 10.50
C GLN A 118 -11.64 13.26 9.95
N LYS A 119 -10.67 13.49 10.84
CA LYS A 119 -9.29 13.82 10.43
C LYS A 119 -8.59 12.65 9.75
N LEU A 120 -8.76 11.43 10.27
CA LEU A 120 -8.18 10.22 9.67
C LEU A 120 -8.73 9.98 8.26
N HIS A 121 -10.03 10.18 8.05
CA HIS A 121 -10.65 10.11 6.73
C HIS A 121 -10.05 11.13 5.76
N ALA A 122 -9.93 12.39 6.18
CA ALA A 122 -9.29 13.42 5.36
C ALA A 122 -7.82 13.08 5.04
N ALA A 123 -7.07 12.56 6.02
CA ALA A 123 -5.68 12.16 5.85
C ALA A 123 -5.56 11.03 4.82
N ASN A 124 -6.35 9.96 4.92
CA ASN A 124 -6.31 8.87 3.94
C ASN A 124 -6.59 9.35 2.52
N LEU A 125 -7.64 10.16 2.31
CA LEU A 125 -7.95 10.68 0.98
C LEU A 125 -6.81 11.55 0.43
N SER A 126 -6.20 12.37 1.28
CA SER A 126 -5.04 13.18 0.90
C SER A 126 -3.81 12.32 0.56
N GLU A 127 -3.53 11.28 1.33
CA GLU A 127 -2.39 10.38 1.11
C GLU A 127 -2.58 9.55 -0.17
N VAL A 128 -3.82 9.18 -0.52
CA VAL A 128 -4.13 8.57 -1.83
C VAL A 128 -3.80 9.55 -2.96
N GLN A 129 -4.25 10.80 -2.88
CA GLN A 129 -3.96 11.81 -3.91
C GLN A 129 -2.46 12.14 -4.01
N MET A 130 -1.78 12.24 -2.87
CA MET A 130 -0.32 12.43 -2.84
C MET A 130 0.42 11.21 -3.38
N GLY A 131 -0.05 9.99 -3.09
CA GLY A 131 0.48 8.75 -3.65
C GLY A 131 0.35 8.71 -5.17
N GLU A 132 -0.81 9.05 -5.72
CA GLU A 132 -1.03 9.13 -7.17
C GLU A 132 -0.09 10.16 -7.83
N MET A 133 0.11 11.32 -7.19
CA MET A 133 1.10 12.30 -7.61
C MET A 133 2.52 11.73 -7.56
N GLY A 134 2.88 11.02 -6.49
CA GLY A 134 4.17 10.36 -6.35
C GLY A 134 4.45 9.35 -7.47
N VAL A 135 3.47 8.52 -7.82
CA VAL A 135 3.56 7.56 -8.94
C VAL A 135 3.81 8.27 -10.27
N GLN A 136 3.13 9.39 -10.52
CA GLN A 136 3.20 10.12 -11.79
C GLN A 136 4.46 10.98 -11.94
N HIS A 137 4.89 11.65 -10.86
CA HIS A 137 5.90 12.71 -10.94
C HIS A 137 7.29 12.29 -10.45
N ALA A 138 7.39 11.23 -9.65
CA ALA A 138 8.68 10.81 -9.12
C ALA A 138 9.63 10.31 -10.22
N GLN A 139 10.92 10.56 -10.06
CA GLN A 139 11.96 10.04 -10.95
C GLN A 139 12.65 8.81 -10.37
N ASN A 140 12.75 8.74 -9.05
CA ASN A 140 13.34 7.60 -8.37
C ASN A 140 12.34 6.44 -8.23
N GLU A 141 12.75 5.25 -8.68
CA GLU A 141 11.90 4.04 -8.65
C GLU A 141 11.48 3.62 -7.23
N GLN A 142 12.30 3.83 -6.21
CA GLN A 142 11.91 3.53 -4.82
C GLN A 142 10.83 4.51 -4.32
N VAL A 143 10.86 5.76 -4.79
CA VAL A 143 9.81 6.73 -4.46
C VAL A 143 8.50 6.37 -5.16
N LYS A 144 8.52 5.93 -6.43
CA LYS A 144 7.32 5.45 -7.12
C LYS A 144 6.70 4.22 -6.44
N GLN A 145 7.54 3.25 -6.04
CA GLN A 145 7.09 2.05 -5.35
C GLN A 145 6.44 2.38 -4.00
N PHE A 146 7.10 3.25 -3.22
CA PHE A 146 6.54 3.75 -1.98
C PHE A 146 5.20 4.46 -2.21
N ALA A 147 5.12 5.34 -3.20
CA ALA A 147 3.92 6.09 -3.53
C ALA A 147 2.76 5.19 -3.96
N GLN A 148 3.03 4.17 -4.77
CA GLN A 148 2.02 3.17 -5.15
C GLN A 148 1.47 2.45 -3.92
N ARG A 149 2.36 2.07 -2.99
CA ARG A 149 1.94 1.46 -1.74
C ARG A 149 1.04 2.38 -0.90
N MET A 150 1.33 3.69 -0.87
CA MET A 150 0.46 4.65 -0.17
C MET A 150 -0.95 4.65 -0.77
N VAL A 151 -1.07 4.65 -2.11
CA VAL A 151 -2.37 4.58 -2.79
C VAL A 151 -3.15 3.33 -2.35
N ASP A 152 -2.51 2.17 -2.41
CA ASP A 152 -3.18 0.90 -2.16
C ASP A 152 -3.59 0.75 -0.68
N ASP A 153 -2.67 1.02 0.24
CA ASP A 153 -2.90 0.81 1.67
C ASP A 153 -3.86 1.87 2.24
N HIS A 154 -3.74 3.14 1.87
CA HIS A 154 -4.63 4.20 2.38
C HIS A 154 -6.02 4.13 1.77
N ARG A 155 -6.17 3.76 0.49
CA ARG A 155 -7.50 3.56 -0.11
C ARG A 155 -8.26 2.46 0.62
N LYS A 156 -7.60 1.33 0.87
CA LYS A 156 -8.18 0.23 1.64
C LYS A 156 -8.54 0.64 3.06
N ALA A 157 -7.65 1.36 3.74
CA ALA A 157 -7.91 1.85 5.10
C ALA A 157 -9.12 2.80 5.14
N ASP A 158 -9.28 3.66 4.13
CA ASP A 158 -10.38 4.60 4.07
C ASP A 158 -11.73 3.95 3.76
N GLU A 159 -11.74 2.96 2.87
CA GLU A 159 -12.93 2.14 2.59
C GLU A 159 -13.42 1.43 3.86
N GLN A 160 -12.49 0.83 4.62
CA GLN A 160 -12.79 0.19 5.89
C GLN A 160 -13.29 1.19 6.94
N LEU A 161 -12.59 2.33 7.11
CA LEU A 161 -12.99 3.39 8.04
C LEU A 161 -14.40 3.90 7.72
N THR A 162 -14.70 4.13 6.45
CA THR A 162 -16.01 4.59 5.98
C THR A 162 -17.09 3.57 6.31
N GLN A 163 -16.84 2.29 6.03
CA GLN A 163 -17.79 1.23 6.35
C GLN A 163 -18.07 1.12 7.86
N THR A 164 -17.02 1.09 8.68
CA THR A 164 -17.16 1.03 10.15
C THR A 164 -17.89 2.27 10.69
N SER A 165 -17.57 3.46 10.16
CA SER A 165 -18.20 4.71 10.60
C SER A 165 -19.68 4.77 10.24
N GLN A 166 -20.08 4.29 9.07
CA GLN A 166 -21.48 4.19 8.66
C GLN A 166 -22.28 3.27 9.59
N GLN A 167 -21.73 2.11 9.96
CA GLN A 167 -22.39 1.18 10.89
C GLN A 167 -22.57 1.80 12.28
N MET A 168 -21.68 2.71 12.67
CA MET A 168 -21.74 3.44 13.94
C MET A 168 -22.56 4.75 13.87
N GLY A 169 -23.06 5.15 12.69
CA GLY A 169 -23.78 6.40 12.50
C GLY A 169 -22.92 7.66 12.65
N ILE A 170 -21.62 7.56 12.38
CA ILE A 170 -20.64 8.65 12.46
C ILE A 170 -20.56 9.38 11.12
N ASP A 171 -20.65 10.71 11.15
CA ASP A 171 -20.40 11.55 9.97
C ASP A 171 -18.91 11.91 9.86
N LEU A 172 -18.25 11.36 8.84
CA LEU A 172 -16.83 11.61 8.56
C LEU A 172 -16.58 12.94 7.84
N ASN A 173 -17.63 13.63 7.36
CA ASN A 173 -17.51 14.88 6.61
C ASN A 173 -17.82 16.12 7.48
N GLY A 174 -17.59 16.04 8.79
CA GLY A 174 -17.73 17.16 9.72
C GLY A 174 -16.55 18.15 9.70
N SER A 175 -16.68 19.27 10.41
CA SER A 175 -15.74 20.43 10.36
C SER A 175 -14.24 20.10 10.44
N ALA A 176 -13.87 19.04 11.17
CA ALA A 176 -12.48 18.62 11.30
C ALA A 176 -11.92 18.07 9.98
N PHE A 177 -12.74 17.37 9.20
CA PHE A 177 -12.41 16.88 7.87
C PHE A 177 -12.10 18.03 6.91
N GLN A 178 -12.97 19.06 6.78
CA GLN A 178 -12.70 20.16 5.85
C GLN A 178 -11.45 20.94 6.22
N LYS A 179 -11.17 21.08 7.51
CA LYS A 179 -9.96 21.75 7.99
C LYS A 179 -8.70 21.00 7.60
N GLU A 180 -8.68 19.67 7.73
CA GLU A 180 -7.53 18.87 7.29
C GLU A 180 -7.41 18.84 5.77
N GLN A 181 -8.51 18.70 5.01
CA GLN A 181 -8.49 18.79 3.55
C GLN A 181 -7.89 20.13 3.04
N THR A 182 -8.23 21.23 3.71
CA THR A 182 -7.65 22.54 3.37
C THR A 182 -6.14 22.60 3.59
N LYS A 183 -5.63 21.90 4.62
CA LYS A 183 -4.18 21.83 4.87
C LYS A 183 -3.50 20.91 3.86
N ALA A 184 -4.09 19.75 3.58
CA ALA A 184 -3.64 18.80 2.58
C ALA A 184 -3.47 19.48 1.21
N GLN A 185 -4.49 20.21 0.74
CA GLN A 185 -4.42 20.92 -0.53
C GLN A 185 -3.23 21.89 -0.60
N LYS A 186 -2.98 22.67 0.46
CA LYS A 186 -1.83 23.58 0.51
C LYS A 186 -0.49 22.88 0.45
N ARG A 187 -0.41 21.62 0.88
CA ARG A 187 0.82 20.82 0.82
C ARG A 187 1.00 20.25 -0.59
N MET A 188 -0.08 19.72 -1.18
CA MET A 188 -0.10 19.31 -2.58
C MET A 188 0.32 20.44 -3.52
N ASP A 189 -0.21 21.65 -3.35
CA ASP A 189 0.14 22.83 -4.18
C ASP A 189 1.64 23.16 -4.12
N LYS A 190 2.30 22.91 -2.98
CA LYS A 190 3.75 23.12 -2.83
C LYS A 190 4.57 22.01 -3.49
N LEU A 191 4.04 20.79 -3.52
CA LEU A 191 4.70 19.64 -4.15
C LEU A 191 4.62 19.72 -5.68
N THR A 192 3.47 20.12 -6.25
CA THR A 192 3.29 20.25 -7.71
C THR A 192 4.19 21.30 -8.34
N ALA A 193 4.66 22.28 -7.57
CA ALA A 193 5.65 23.26 -8.02
C ALA A 193 7.08 22.70 -8.15
N LYS A 194 7.31 21.42 -7.82
CA LYS A 194 8.62 20.76 -7.84
C LYS A 194 8.63 19.65 -8.88
N THR A 195 9.81 19.37 -9.43
CA THR A 195 10.01 18.30 -10.41
C THR A 195 11.31 17.54 -10.14
N GLY A 196 11.43 16.35 -10.73
CA GLY A 196 12.65 15.55 -10.70
C GLY A 196 13.12 15.21 -9.28
N ALA A 197 14.44 15.25 -9.07
CA ALA A 197 15.03 14.94 -7.76
C ALA A 197 14.59 15.92 -6.65
N ALA A 198 14.14 17.13 -6.99
CA ALA A 198 13.60 18.08 -6.01
C ALA A 198 12.20 17.69 -5.56
N PHE A 199 11.38 17.14 -6.47
CA PHE A 199 10.09 16.53 -6.14
C PHE A 199 10.30 15.31 -5.22
N ASP A 200 11.13 14.34 -5.63
CA ASP A 200 11.39 13.11 -4.86
C ASP A 200 11.79 13.42 -3.40
N LYS A 201 12.67 14.41 -3.20
CA LYS A 201 13.14 14.81 -1.87
C LYS A 201 12.04 15.47 -1.04
N ALA A 202 11.26 16.37 -1.65
CA ALA A 202 10.19 17.07 -0.95
C ALA A 202 9.06 16.11 -0.59
N TYR A 203 8.64 15.28 -1.55
CA TYR A 203 7.64 14.24 -1.34
C TYR A 203 8.02 13.32 -0.17
N MET A 204 9.24 12.74 -0.19
CA MET A 204 9.66 11.85 0.90
C MET A 204 9.82 12.56 2.26
N ALA A 205 10.16 13.86 2.27
CA ALA A 205 10.22 14.61 3.52
C ALA A 205 8.82 14.80 4.12
N ASP A 206 7.86 15.17 3.28
CA ASP A 206 6.46 15.31 3.64
C ASP A 206 5.88 13.97 4.17
N MET A 207 6.10 12.86 3.45
CA MET A 207 5.65 11.52 3.87
C MET A 207 6.21 11.12 5.24
N VAL A 208 7.48 11.43 5.53
CA VAL A 208 8.08 11.14 6.85
C VAL A 208 7.43 12.00 7.96
N GLU A 209 7.14 13.26 7.69
CA GLU A 209 6.50 14.16 8.66
C GLU A 209 5.07 13.70 8.98
N ASP A 210 4.28 13.41 7.94
CA ASP A 210 2.89 12.96 8.10
C ASP A 210 2.81 11.64 8.81
N HIS A 211 3.54 10.62 8.35
CA HIS A 211 3.44 9.29 8.94
C HIS A 211 3.93 9.27 10.39
N ARG A 212 4.82 10.18 10.81
CA ARG A 212 5.15 10.38 12.23
C ARG A 212 3.96 10.92 13.02
N LYS A 213 3.25 11.90 12.48
CA LYS A 213 2.07 12.50 13.10
C LYS A 213 0.94 11.48 13.17
N ASP A 214 0.62 10.85 12.05
CA ASP A 214 -0.51 9.93 11.92
C ASP A 214 -0.33 8.68 12.77
N THR A 215 0.90 8.15 12.88
CA THR A 215 1.21 7.07 13.83
C THR A 215 0.81 7.45 15.26
N ARG A 216 1.10 8.68 15.70
CA ARG A 216 0.73 9.13 17.06
C ARG A 216 -0.77 9.34 17.20
N GLU A 217 -1.39 9.96 16.21
CA GLU A 217 -2.82 10.28 16.23
C GLU A 217 -3.67 9.01 16.20
N VAL A 218 -3.42 8.10 15.25
CA VAL A 218 -4.13 6.81 15.14
C VAL A 218 -3.89 5.94 16.37
N GLY A 219 -2.66 5.90 16.90
CA GLY A 219 -2.38 5.21 18.15
C GLY A 219 -3.16 5.77 19.35
N ALA A 220 -3.44 7.08 19.39
CA ALA A 220 -4.30 7.68 20.39
C ALA A 220 -5.78 7.37 20.16
N LEU A 221 -6.24 7.36 18.90
CA LEU A 221 -7.61 6.99 18.55
C LEU A 221 -7.91 5.54 18.91
N ALA A 222 -6.99 4.61 18.64
CA ALA A 222 -7.10 3.21 19.05
C ALA A 222 -7.35 3.07 20.56
N LYS A 223 -6.56 3.79 21.38
CA LYS A 223 -6.73 3.81 22.84
C LYS A 223 -8.09 4.37 23.25
N LYS A 224 -8.53 5.47 22.65
CA LYS A 224 -9.83 6.09 22.92
C LYS A 224 -10.99 5.18 22.53
N ALA A 225 -10.92 4.54 21.35
CA ALA A 225 -11.92 3.58 20.90
C ALA A 225 -12.04 2.40 21.88
N ARG A 226 -10.91 1.85 22.33
CA ARG A 226 -10.86 0.77 23.33
C ARG A 226 -11.48 1.19 24.66
N GLN A 227 -11.15 2.39 25.15
CA GLN A 227 -11.73 2.96 26.39
C GLN A 227 -13.23 3.20 26.28
N GLY A 228 -13.71 3.65 25.12
CA GLY A 228 -15.14 3.79 24.79
C GLY A 228 -15.85 2.47 24.48
N GLN A 229 -15.18 1.33 24.68
CA GLN A 229 -15.71 -0.02 24.42
C GLN A 229 -16.09 -0.27 22.94
N HIS A 230 -15.51 0.47 22.01
CA HIS A 230 -15.65 0.28 20.56
C HIS A 230 -14.61 -0.73 20.04
N GLN A 231 -14.79 -2.01 20.36
CA GLN A 231 -13.76 -3.04 20.12
C GLN A 231 -13.39 -3.23 18.65
N GLU A 232 -14.37 -3.20 17.75
CA GLU A 232 -14.13 -3.34 16.30
C GLU A 232 -13.32 -2.16 15.77
N LEU A 233 -13.75 -0.93 16.09
CA LEU A 233 -13.03 0.29 15.73
C LEU A 233 -11.62 0.33 16.31
N ALA A 234 -11.44 -0.08 17.58
CA ALA A 234 -10.13 -0.15 18.22
C ALA A 234 -9.20 -1.12 17.48
N SER A 235 -9.70 -2.30 17.12
CA SER A 235 -8.93 -3.31 16.38
C SER A 235 -8.52 -2.82 14.99
N PHE A 236 -9.43 -2.17 14.26
CA PHE A 236 -9.14 -1.54 12.98
C PHE A 236 -8.06 -0.45 13.10
N LEU A 237 -8.18 0.44 14.09
CA LEU A 237 -7.22 1.52 14.31
C LEU A 237 -5.85 0.99 14.73
N GLU A 238 -5.78 -0.13 15.47
CA GLU A 238 -4.52 -0.77 15.84
C GLU A 238 -3.82 -1.40 14.63
N GLN A 239 -4.57 -2.04 13.74
CA GLN A 239 -4.04 -2.55 12.49
C GLN A 239 -3.53 -1.42 11.61
N THR A 240 -4.31 -0.35 11.47
CA THR A 240 -3.92 0.87 10.72
C THR A 240 -2.65 1.48 11.31
N HIS A 241 -2.57 1.60 12.63
CA HIS A 241 -1.38 2.10 13.32
C HIS A 241 -0.13 1.25 13.02
N SER A 242 -0.24 -0.07 13.00
CA SER A 242 0.87 -0.96 12.62
C SER A 242 1.32 -0.73 11.18
N THR A 243 0.39 -0.55 10.25
CA THR A 243 0.68 -0.25 8.85
C THR A 243 1.43 1.08 8.73
N LEU A 244 0.96 2.14 9.39
CA LEU A 244 1.60 3.46 9.39
C LEU A 244 3.02 3.44 9.98
N GLN A 245 3.28 2.60 10.98
CA GLN A 245 4.64 2.40 11.50
C GLN A 245 5.57 1.77 10.44
N GLY A 246 5.04 0.82 9.67
CA GLY A 246 5.74 0.22 8.53
C GLY A 246 6.05 1.26 7.45
N HIS A 247 5.05 2.03 7.05
CA HIS A 247 5.19 3.12 6.08
C HIS A 247 6.21 4.17 6.53
N LEU A 248 6.17 4.60 7.80
CA LEU A 248 7.14 5.56 8.34
C LEU A 248 8.58 5.03 8.22
N LYS A 249 8.79 3.76 8.55
CA LYS A 249 10.11 3.13 8.44
C LYS A 249 10.57 3.10 6.98
N GLU A 250 9.70 2.71 6.06
CA GLU A 250 9.99 2.68 4.63
C GLU A 250 10.30 4.09 4.10
N ALA A 251 9.50 5.08 4.47
CA ALA A 251 9.69 6.47 4.08
C ALA A 251 11.06 7.01 4.52
N GLN A 252 11.46 6.74 5.77
CA GLN A 252 12.78 7.14 6.29
C GLN A 252 13.93 6.45 5.56
N GLN A 253 13.77 5.17 5.22
CA GLN A 253 14.77 4.41 4.46
C GLN A 253 14.95 4.98 3.04
N THR A 254 13.84 5.21 2.34
CA THR A 254 13.84 5.81 1.00
C THR A 254 14.43 7.22 1.02
N GLN A 255 14.03 8.07 1.98
CA GLN A 255 14.61 9.42 2.15
C GLN A 255 16.13 9.38 2.38
N LYS A 256 16.62 8.45 3.18
CA LYS A 256 18.06 8.25 3.41
C LYS A 256 18.78 7.81 2.13
N ALA A 257 18.19 6.90 1.35
CA ALA A 257 18.75 6.43 0.09
C ALA A 257 18.89 7.56 -0.94
N LEU A 258 17.89 8.44 -1.08
CA LEU A 258 17.96 9.63 -1.95
C LEU A 258 19.13 10.56 -1.60
N SER A 259 19.42 10.69 -0.30
CA SER A 259 20.55 11.49 0.20
C SER A 259 21.90 10.84 -0.12
N GLY A 260 21.97 9.51 -0.11
CA GLY A 260 23.15 8.71 -0.50
C GLY A 260 23.45 8.80 -2.00
N SER A 261 22.43 8.63 -2.86
CA SER A 261 22.57 8.75 -4.32
C SER A 261 23.02 10.14 -4.75
N THR A 262 22.53 11.20 -4.07
CA THR A 262 22.99 12.58 -4.34
C THR A 262 24.50 12.76 -4.04
N ARG A 263 25.05 12.05 -3.04
CA ARG A 263 26.47 12.15 -2.67
C ARG A 263 27.39 11.42 -3.65
N GLN A 264 26.97 10.26 -4.17
CA GLN A 264 27.75 9.53 -5.18
C GLN A 264 27.80 10.28 -6.52
N ALA A 265 26.71 10.93 -6.93
CA ALA A 265 26.68 11.74 -8.14
C ALA A 265 27.59 12.99 -8.10
N ARG A 266 27.96 13.48 -6.90
CA ARG A 266 28.80 14.68 -6.71
C ARG A 266 30.30 14.38 -6.55
N LYS A 267 30.73 13.12 -6.49
CA LYS A 267 32.17 12.79 -6.44
C LYS A 267 32.75 12.97 -7.86
N PRO A 268 33.69 13.89 -8.11
CA PRO A 268 34.31 14.00 -9.42
C PRO A 268 35.03 12.68 -9.71
N ARG A 269 34.71 12.07 -10.85
CA ARG A 269 35.45 10.93 -11.39
C ARG A 269 36.83 11.47 -11.77
N GLY A 270 37.77 11.42 -10.83
CA GLY A 270 39.15 11.84 -11.05
C GLY A 270 39.72 11.10 -12.25
N THR A 271 40.03 11.87 -13.29
CA THR A 271 40.83 11.44 -14.42
C THR A 271 42.15 10.86 -13.90
N SER A 272 42.30 9.54 -14.00
CA SER A 272 43.60 8.90 -14.08
C SER A 272 44.06 9.00 -15.53
N GLY A 273 44.85 10.02 -15.86
CA GLY A 273 45.36 10.21 -17.22
C GLY A 273 46.28 11.41 -17.39
N ALA A 274 47.59 11.18 -17.22
CA ALA A 274 48.77 11.87 -17.79
C ALA A 274 49.97 11.42 -16.91
N GLY A 275 51.00 10.70 -17.36
CA GLY A 275 51.77 10.87 -18.59
C GLY A 275 53.10 11.55 -18.23
N SER A 276 54.17 10.78 -18.04
CA SER A 276 55.54 11.30 -18.14
C SER A 276 56.51 10.16 -18.48
N THR A 277 56.73 9.98 -19.78
CA THR A 277 57.91 9.30 -20.33
C THR A 277 59.04 10.30 -20.38
N GLY A 278 59.99 10.20 -19.43
CA GLY A 278 61.23 10.96 -19.43
C GLY A 278 62.38 10.09 -19.95
N THR A 279 62.84 10.39 -21.16
CA THR A 279 64.02 9.82 -21.81
C THR A 279 65.30 10.23 -21.07
N GLY A 280 66.12 9.26 -20.70
CA GLY A 280 67.44 9.49 -20.11
C GLY A 280 68.45 10.00 -21.13
N SER A 281 69.22 11.02 -20.76
CA SER A 281 70.46 11.40 -21.43
C SER A 281 71.48 11.82 -20.38
N SER A 282 72.70 11.33 -20.57
CA SER A 282 73.88 11.38 -19.72
C SER A 282 74.46 12.79 -19.54
N GLY A 283 74.95 13.09 -18.34
CA GLY A 283 75.82 14.24 -18.05
C GLY A 283 76.61 14.00 -16.77
N SER A 284 77.93 14.07 -16.87
CA SER A 284 78.95 13.61 -15.91
C SER A 284 79.57 14.79 -15.12
N MET A 285 80.21 14.45 -13.98
CA MET A 285 81.16 15.24 -13.15
C MET A 285 80.54 16.32 -12.25
N GLY A 286 80.94 16.55 -10.99
CA GLY A 286 82.00 15.99 -10.13
C GLY A 286 82.21 16.90 -8.90
N GLY A 287 82.57 16.32 -7.75
CA GLY A 287 83.15 16.97 -6.56
C GLY A 287 82.20 17.79 -5.67
N SER A 288 82.43 18.01 -4.37
CA SER A 288 83.27 17.45 -3.31
C SER A 288 82.92 18.27 -2.06
N SER A 289 82.86 17.62 -0.89
CA SER A 289 83.12 18.15 0.47
C SER A 289 82.33 19.33 1.05
N GLY A 290 81.66 19.11 2.19
CA GLY A 290 81.23 20.16 3.12
C GLY A 290 80.36 19.63 4.27
N SER A 291 80.96 19.50 5.46
CA SER A 291 80.47 18.97 6.74
C SER A 291 79.18 19.57 7.32
N PRO A 292 78.57 18.92 8.35
CA PRO A 292 77.27 19.29 8.92
C PRO A 292 77.38 20.36 10.02
N ASP A 293 76.39 21.25 10.08
CA ASP A 293 76.19 22.16 11.21
C ASP A 293 74.86 21.88 11.92
N THR A 294 74.95 21.83 13.24
CA THR A 294 73.95 21.50 14.23
C THR A 294 73.06 22.70 14.56
N GLY A 295 71.74 22.54 14.50
CA GLY A 295 70.79 23.60 14.89
C GLY A 295 69.67 23.07 15.79
N THR A 296 69.92 23.12 17.10
CA THR A 296 69.04 22.80 18.21
C THR A 296 68.04 23.94 18.50
N GLY A 297 66.81 23.61 18.88
CA GLY A 297 65.87 24.51 19.58
C GLY A 297 64.40 24.14 19.30
N GLY A 298 63.53 23.75 20.24
CA GLY A 298 63.55 23.83 21.69
C GLY A 298 62.46 24.80 22.19
N GLY A 299 61.41 24.25 22.83
CA GLY A 299 60.42 24.96 23.67
C GLY A 299 59.08 25.26 22.96
N GLY A 300 57.89 24.86 23.43
CA GLY A 300 57.46 24.46 24.76
C GLY A 300 56.70 25.61 25.45
N GLY A 301 55.43 25.43 25.78
CA GLY A 301 54.71 26.37 26.66
C GLY A 301 53.18 26.34 26.55
N HIS A 302 52.58 25.52 27.42
CA HIS A 302 51.30 25.66 28.15
C HIS A 302 50.07 26.30 27.50
#